data_AF-A0A4D4LXZ3-F1
#
_entry.id   AF-A0A4D4LXZ3-F1
#
_cell.length_a   1.000
_cell.length_b   1.000
_cell.length_c   1.000
_cell.angle_alpha   90.00
_cell.angle_beta   90.00
_cell.angle_gamma   90.00
#
_symmetry.space_group_name_H-M   'P 1'
#
loop_
_entity.id
_entity.type
_entity.pdbx_description
1 polymer ?
#
loop_
_entity_poly.entity_id
_entity_poly.type
_entity_poly.pdbx_seq_one_letter_code
_entity_poly.pdbx_strand_id
1 'polypeptide(L)'
;MRHDLVDEYRVYVHPVLLGRGKRLFPETDTLTPLRLTESRTFGNGVALLRYERAESTADTAGTNPAAGTADAAGTDRPNGTGS
;
A
#
# COMPACT_ATOMS: atom_id res chain seq x y z
N MET A 1 10.15 -11.47 -0.17
CA MET A 1 9.15 -11.60 0.92
C MET A 1 7.81 -12.07 0.33
N ARG A 2 7.74 -13.34 -0.09
CA ARG A 2 6.71 -13.83 -1.05
C ARG A 2 5.33 -14.13 -0.47
N HIS A 3 5.17 -14.11 0.86
CA HIS A 3 3.90 -14.44 1.53
C HIS A 3 3.44 -13.39 2.53
N ASP A 4 4.18 -12.30 2.69
CA ASP A 4 3.67 -11.13 3.41
C ASP A 4 3.26 -11.38 4.88
N LEU A 5 3.76 -12.47 5.47
CA LEU A 5 3.48 -12.92 6.85
C LEU A 5 4.28 -12.16 7.91
N VAL A 6 4.84 -10.99 7.58
CA VAL A 6 5.67 -10.22 8.51
C VAL A 6 4.91 -8.96 8.89
N ASP A 7 4.28 -9.01 10.06
CA ASP A 7 3.49 -7.90 10.60
C ASP A 7 4.39 -6.79 11.19
N GLU A 8 5.60 -7.15 11.67
CA GLU A 8 6.50 -6.23 12.37
C GLU A 8 7.99 -6.52 12.03
N TYR A 9 8.75 -5.45 11.83
CA TYR A 9 10.21 -5.47 11.63
C TYR A 9 10.91 -4.77 12.79
N ARG A 10 11.86 -5.47 13.42
CA ARG A 10 12.77 -4.89 14.44
C ARG A 10 14.18 -4.84 13.88
N VAL A 11 14.65 -3.63 13.55
CA VAL A 11 15.97 -3.39 12.98
C VAL A 11 16.89 -2.82 14.05
N TYR A 12 18.00 -3.52 14.31
CA TYR A 12 19.08 -3.02 15.16
C TYR A 12 20.20 -2.46 14.30
N VAL A 13 20.47 -1.17 14.43
CA VAL A 13 21.54 -0.48 13.72
C VAL A 13 22.77 -0.42 14.63
N HIS A 14 23.83 -1.11 14.20
CA HIS A 14 25.13 -1.07 14.86
C HIS A 14 26.03 -0.05 14.13
N PRO A 15 26.71 0.86 14.85
CA PRO A 15 27.53 1.92 14.24
C PRO A 15 28.89 1.39 13.77
N VAL A 16 28.87 0.40 12.86
CA VAL A 16 30.07 -0.23 12.30
C VAL A 16 29.95 -0.35 10.78
N LEU A 17 31.08 -0.20 10.09
CA LEU A 17 31.16 -0.41 8.65
C LEU A 17 31.61 -1.84 8.36
N LEU A 18 30.73 -2.64 7.78
CA LEU A 18 31.06 -3.99 7.31
C LEU A 18 31.51 -3.91 5.85
N GLY A 19 32.79 -4.18 5.58
CA GLY A 19 33.33 -4.13 4.21
C GLY A 19 32.76 -5.21 3.28
N ARG A 20 32.35 -6.36 3.84
CA ARG A 20 31.65 -7.47 3.15
C ARG A 20 30.78 -8.21 4.18
N GLY A 21 29.66 -8.81 3.75
CA GLY A 21 28.80 -9.56 4.67
C GLY A 21 27.53 -10.10 4.01
N LYS A 22 26.80 -10.90 4.79
CA LYS A 22 25.49 -11.43 4.41
C LYS A 22 24.47 -10.30 4.42
N ARG A 23 23.71 -10.15 3.34
CA ARG A 23 22.62 -9.16 3.26
C ARG A 23 21.50 -9.55 4.23
N LEU A 24 20.97 -8.56 4.94
CA LEU A 24 19.85 -8.73 5.87
C LEU A 24 18.56 -9.12 5.14
N PHE A 25 18.34 -8.51 3.97
CA PHE A 25 17.22 -8.80 3.10
C PHE A 25 17.71 -9.42 1.79
N PRO A 26 17.02 -10.44 1.27
CA PRO A 26 17.25 -10.94 -0.07
C PRO A 26 16.87 -9.87 -1.10
N GLU A 27 17.40 -9.99 -2.32
CA GLU A 27 16.95 -9.15 -3.43
C GLU A 27 15.44 -9.33 -3.65
N THR A 28 14.76 -8.21 -3.89
CA THR A 28 13.31 -8.17 -4.10
C THR A 28 13.01 -7.07 -5.10
N ASP A 29 12.15 -7.36 -6.07
CA ASP A 29 11.68 -6.38 -7.07
C ASP A 29 10.46 -5.59 -6.58
N THR A 30 9.99 -5.89 -5.36
CA THR A 30 8.80 -5.30 -4.75
C THR A 30 9.17 -4.33 -3.63
N LEU A 31 8.66 -3.10 -3.72
CA LEU A 31 8.73 -2.12 -2.64
C LEU A 31 7.64 -2.43 -1.61
N THR A 32 8.04 -2.68 -0.36
CA THR A 32 7.12 -2.84 0.77
C THR A 32 7.11 -1.55 1.58
N PRO A 33 6.00 -0.79 1.60
CA PRO A 33 5.93 0.43 2.40
C PRO A 33 5.89 0.06 3.90
N LEU A 34 6.73 0.73 4.68
CA LEU A 34 6.87 0.52 6.12
C LEU A 34 6.63 1.83 6.88
N ARG A 35 5.96 1.74 8.02
CA ARG A 35 5.72 2.85 8.94
C ARG A 35 6.58 2.65 10.19
N LEU A 36 7.36 3.64 10.56
CA LEU A 36 8.13 3.63 11.81
C LEU A 36 7.18 3.79 13.00
N THR A 37 7.22 2.85 13.93
CA THR A 37 6.39 2.85 15.15
C THR A 37 7.19 3.08 16.43
N GLU A 38 8.49 2.78 16.42
CA GLU A 38 9.37 3.06 17.55
C GLU A 38 10.79 3.37 17.07
N SER A 39 11.42 4.38 17.67
CA SER A 39 12.85 4.64 17.52
C SER A 39 13.46 4.87 18.89
N ARG A 40 14.46 4.04 19.22
CA ARG A 40 15.13 4.08 20.51
C ARG A 40 16.64 3.93 20.33
N THR A 41 17.41 4.83 20.90
CA THR A 41 18.86 4.68 21.01
C THR A 41 19.24 4.09 22.37
N PHE A 42 20.27 3.25 22.36
CA PHE A 42 20.87 2.68 23.56
C PHE A 42 22.14 3.45 23.92
N GLY A 43 22.54 3.43 25.19
CA GLY A 43 23.74 4.13 25.69
C GLY A 43 25.06 3.62 25.09
N ASN A 44 25.05 2.50 24.37
CA ASN A 44 26.19 1.95 23.65
C ASN A 44 26.23 2.34 22.15
N GLY A 45 25.37 3.28 21.72
CA GLY A 45 25.32 3.78 20.34
C GLY A 45 24.52 2.91 19.36
N VAL A 46 23.97 1.77 19.79
CA VAL A 46 23.04 0.98 18.97
C VAL A 46 21.69 1.70 18.89
N ALA A 47 21.00 1.60 17.76
CA ALA A 47 19.62 2.05 17.61
C ALA A 47 18.68 0.89 17.30
N LEU A 48 17.54 0.84 17.98
CA LEU A 48 16.38 0.00 17.66
C LEU A 48 15.38 0.83 16.85
N LEU A 49 15.01 0.34 15.69
CA LEU A 49 13.93 0.85 14.87
C LEU A 49 12.87 -0.24 14.71
N ARG A 50 11.64 0.06 15.10
CA ARG A 50 10.49 -0.83 14.95
C ARG A 50 9.60 -0.30 13.85
N TYR A 51 9.31 -1.13 12.87
CA TYR A 51 8.46 -0.79 11.74
C TYR A 51 7.30 -1.78 11.65
N GLU A 52 6.17 -1.28 11.23
CA GLU A 52 5.01 -2.07 10.82
C GLU A 52 4.78 -1.88 9.33
N ARG A 53 4.03 -2.78 8.72
CA ARG A 53 3.60 -2.62 7.34
C ARG A 53 2.68 -1.40 7.22
N ALA A 54 2.97 -0.52 6.28
CA ALA A 54 2.04 0.55 5.95
C ALA A 54 0.98 0.00 4.97
N GLU A 55 -0.28 0.37 5.17
CA GLU A 55 -1.33 0.07 4.22
C GLU A 55 -1.00 0.77 2.89
N SER A 56 -0.84 -0.02 1.83
CA SER A 56 -0.63 0.51 0.49
C SER A 56 -1.98 1.05 0.01
N THR A 57 -2.14 2.36 -0.12
CA THR A 57 -3.36 3.03 -0.62
C THR A 57 -3.67 2.74 -2.10
N ALA A 58 -3.07 1.70 -2.69
CA ALA A 58 -3.26 1.31 -4.08
C ALA A 58 -4.59 0.57 -4.34
N ASP A 59 -5.29 0.11 -3.30
CA ASP A 59 -6.49 -0.74 -3.45
C ASP A 59 -7.84 0.03 -3.40
N THR A 60 -7.82 1.36 -3.36
CA THR A 60 -9.06 2.19 -3.32
C THR A 60 -9.37 2.92 -4.63
N ALA A 61 -8.49 2.88 -5.64
CA ALA A 61 -8.67 3.59 -6.91
C ALA A 61 -9.37 2.76 -8.02
N GLY A 62 -10.18 1.75 -7.64
CA GLY A 62 -10.86 0.84 -8.58
C GLY A 62 -12.36 1.05 -8.78
N THR A 63 -13.02 1.94 -8.01
CA THR A 63 -14.45 2.24 -8.23
C THR A 63 -14.57 3.51 -9.08
N ASN A 64 -14.66 3.33 -10.39
CA ASN A 64 -15.07 4.37 -11.33
C ASN A 64 -16.62 4.51 -11.28
N PRO A 65 -17.21 5.59 -10.73
CA PRO A 65 -18.64 5.85 -10.86
C PRO A 65 -18.89 6.67 -12.12
N ALA A 66 -18.47 6.19 -13.29
CA ALA A 66 -18.77 6.85 -14.55
C ALA A 66 -18.67 5.84 -15.72
N ALA A 67 -19.72 5.06 -15.94
CA ALA A 67 -20.12 4.59 -17.27
C ALA A 67 -21.48 3.86 -17.21
N GLY A 68 -22.44 4.33 -18.02
CA GLY A 68 -23.73 3.69 -18.31
C GLY A 68 -24.90 4.47 -17.70
N THR A 69 -25.85 5.04 -18.44
CA THR A 69 -26.27 4.78 -19.82
C THR A 69 -27.06 6.01 -20.30
N ALA A 70 -26.49 6.76 -21.24
CA ALA A 70 -27.26 7.64 -22.11
C ALA A 70 -27.65 6.81 -23.34
N ASP A 71 -28.83 6.20 -23.32
CA ASP A 71 -29.47 5.73 -24.54
C ASP A 71 -30.99 5.65 -24.34
N ALA A 72 -31.73 6.50 -25.07
CA ALA A 72 -33.12 6.30 -25.44
C ALA A 72 -33.53 7.41 -26.42
N ALA A 73 -33.09 7.29 -27.67
CA ALA A 73 -33.70 7.99 -28.79
C ALA A 73 -34.95 7.22 -29.27
N GLY A 74 -36.10 7.89 -29.25
CA GLY A 74 -37.24 7.68 -30.16
C GLY A 74 -38.09 6.41 -30.00
N THR A 75 -39.40 6.57 -29.85
CA THR A 75 -40.39 6.28 -30.92
C THR A 75 -41.82 6.61 -30.44
N ASP A 76 -42.44 7.46 -31.25
CA ASP A 76 -43.86 7.73 -31.51
C ASP A 76 -44.91 6.62 -31.22
N ARG A 77 -45.99 6.97 -30.50
CA ARG A 77 -47.40 6.72 -30.92
C ARG A 77 -48.45 7.38 -29.99
N PRO A 78 -49.71 7.60 -30.47
CA PRO A 78 -50.62 8.69 -30.04
C PRO A 78 -51.84 8.23 -29.22
N ASN A 79 -52.52 9.16 -28.52
CA ASN A 79 -53.97 9.14 -28.23
C ASN A 79 -54.39 10.49 -27.59
N GLY A 80 -55.25 11.32 -28.20
CA GLY A 80 -56.73 11.26 -28.09
C GLY A 80 -57.22 12.21 -26.99
N THR A 81 -57.67 13.42 -27.33
CA THR A 81 -59.09 13.84 -27.55
C THR A 81 -59.88 14.12 -26.26
N GLY A 82 -60.37 15.37 -26.15
CA GLY A 82 -61.55 15.78 -25.38
C GLY A 82 -61.29 16.04 -23.89
N SER A 83 -61.76 17.10 -23.26
CA SER A 83 -62.75 18.12 -23.62
C SER A 83 -62.51 19.38 -22.79
#